data_AF-A0A969N7V1-F1
#
_entry.id   AF-A0A969N7V1-F1
#
_cell.length_a   1.000
_cell.length_b   1.000
_cell.length_c   1.000
_cell.angle_alpha   90.00
_cell.angle_beta   90.00
_cell.angle_gamma   90.00
#
_symmetry.space_group_name_H-M   'P 1'
#
loop_
_entity.id
_entity.type
_entity.pdbx_description
1 polymer ?
#
loop_
_entity_poly.entity_id
_entity_poly.type
_entity_poly.pdbx_seq_one_letter_code
_entity_poly.pdbx_strand_id
1 'polypeptide(L)'
;MAKKERYFTEITRAQILGVYSSDLAYSTIFDKSQEAVDYFGAAIDLAYKLNIEEGYESELLDKAYDNIDNNDTLSKIASNAYHRTCTTLEKSKRENVLPFIVLGSWVESVYILTHSCIGSRPEDGIYDELYSQKKHLEGLITYFSDILNSENNTEKEEVKSKLQKLQKLKDEYDKIELSDSETLDAEKLKEVIVLIQQLRTDLI
;
A
#
# COMPACT_ATOMS: atom_id res chain seq x y z
N MET A 1 27.39 -9.98 6.21
CA MET A 1 26.74 -9.53 4.96
C MET A 1 25.39 -10.22 4.73
N ALA A 2 25.28 -11.55 4.83
CA ALA A 2 24.02 -12.29 4.61
C ALA A 2 22.77 -11.84 5.41
N LYS A 3 22.91 -11.34 6.65
CA LYS A 3 21.76 -10.88 7.45
C LYS A 3 21.12 -9.59 6.90
N LYS A 4 21.95 -8.66 6.42
CA LYS A 4 21.51 -7.39 5.81
C LYS A 4 20.82 -7.65 4.46
N GLU A 5 21.39 -8.53 3.64
CA GLU A 5 20.80 -8.92 2.35
C GLU A 5 19.48 -9.67 2.53
N ARG A 6 19.41 -10.60 3.50
CA ARG A 6 18.18 -11.32 3.84
C ARG A 6 17.07 -10.38 4.29
N TYR A 7 17.40 -9.37 5.11
CA TYR A 7 16.40 -8.43 5.61
C TYR A 7 16.00 -7.40 4.55
N PHE A 8 16.94 -6.91 3.72
CA PHE A 8 16.60 -6.11 2.54
C PHE A 8 15.60 -6.86 1.65
N THR A 9 15.83 -8.17 1.45
CA THR A 9 14.90 -9.04 0.72
C THR A 9 13.55 -9.18 1.45
N GLU A 10 13.52 -9.18 2.78
CA GLU A 10 12.29 -9.22 3.59
C GLU A 10 11.49 -7.91 3.48
N ILE A 11 12.15 -6.75 3.56
CA ILE A 11 11.51 -5.44 3.32
C ILE A 11 10.92 -5.38 1.92
N THR A 12 11.71 -5.71 0.88
CA THR A 12 11.23 -5.65 -0.50
C THR A 12 10.03 -6.55 -0.71
N ARG A 13 10.06 -7.79 -0.18
CA ARG A 13 8.91 -8.69 -0.24
C ARG A 13 7.70 -8.14 0.50
N ALA A 14 7.89 -7.50 1.66
CA ALA A 14 6.82 -6.89 2.43
C ALA A 14 6.16 -5.74 1.65
N GLN A 15 6.96 -4.88 1.02
CA GLN A 15 6.48 -3.80 0.15
C GLN A 15 5.65 -4.35 -1.02
N ILE A 16 6.19 -5.35 -1.73
CA ILE A 16 5.50 -5.97 -2.86
C ILE A 16 4.22 -6.68 -2.41
N LEU A 17 4.20 -7.33 -1.24
CA LEU A 17 2.97 -7.91 -0.68
C LEU A 17 1.90 -6.84 -0.45
N GLY A 18 2.29 -5.67 0.04
CA GLY A 18 1.40 -4.51 0.15
C GLY A 18 0.84 -4.06 -1.20
N VAL A 19 1.71 -3.93 -2.21
CA VAL A 19 1.34 -3.57 -3.59
C VAL A 19 0.31 -4.56 -4.15
N TYR A 20 0.59 -5.86 -4.09
CA TYR A 20 -0.32 -6.90 -4.56
C TYR A 20 -1.63 -6.93 -3.79
N SER A 21 -1.63 -6.59 -2.50
CA SER A 21 -2.88 -6.49 -1.72
C SER A 21 -3.80 -5.38 -2.25
N SER A 22 -3.22 -4.25 -2.67
CA SER A 22 -3.97 -3.15 -3.28
C SER A 22 -4.41 -3.45 -4.70
N ASP A 23 -3.55 -4.05 -5.51
CA ASP A 23 -3.90 -4.50 -6.87
C ASP A 23 -4.99 -5.57 -6.85
N LEU A 24 -4.95 -6.47 -5.86
CA LEU A 24 -6.00 -7.44 -5.59
C LEU A 24 -7.32 -6.73 -5.25
N ALA A 25 -7.31 -5.83 -4.27
CA ALA A 25 -8.51 -5.09 -3.89
C ALA A 25 -9.11 -4.34 -5.09
N TYR A 26 -8.28 -3.67 -5.87
CA TYR A 26 -8.70 -3.01 -7.11
C TYR A 26 -9.30 -4.01 -8.11
N SER A 27 -8.64 -5.12 -8.37
CA SER A 27 -9.11 -6.13 -9.32
C SER A 27 -10.49 -6.68 -8.93
N THR A 28 -10.74 -6.87 -7.62
CA THR A 28 -12.06 -7.32 -7.13
C THR A 28 -13.16 -6.26 -7.27
N ILE A 29 -12.84 -4.97 -7.18
CA ILE A 29 -13.83 -3.89 -7.30
C ILE A 29 -14.21 -3.64 -8.77
N PHE A 30 -13.26 -3.83 -9.69
CA PHE A 30 -13.43 -3.55 -11.12
C PHE A 30 -13.71 -4.82 -11.96
N ASP A 31 -14.25 -5.86 -11.32
CA ASP A 31 -14.67 -7.11 -11.94
C ASP A 31 -13.58 -7.82 -12.79
N LYS A 32 -12.32 -7.70 -12.36
CA LYS A 32 -11.15 -8.35 -12.98
C LYS A 32 -10.82 -9.64 -12.25
N SER A 33 -11.72 -10.60 -12.37
CA SER A 33 -11.71 -11.80 -11.52
C SER A 33 -10.48 -12.68 -11.71
N GLN A 34 -9.97 -12.82 -12.94
CA GLN A 34 -8.76 -13.61 -13.20
C GLN A 34 -7.51 -12.93 -12.59
N GLU A 35 -7.37 -11.62 -12.78
CA GLU A 35 -6.29 -10.84 -12.18
C GLU A 35 -6.35 -10.89 -10.65
N ALA A 36 -7.55 -10.84 -10.06
CA ALA A 36 -7.71 -11.01 -8.62
C ALA A 36 -7.17 -12.37 -8.14
N VAL A 37 -7.49 -13.47 -8.84
CA VAL A 37 -6.95 -14.79 -8.48
C VAL A 37 -5.42 -14.86 -8.66
N ASP A 38 -4.88 -14.24 -9.70
CA ASP A 38 -3.44 -14.18 -9.92
C ASP A 38 -2.73 -13.42 -8.78
N TYR A 39 -3.29 -12.29 -8.33
CA TYR A 39 -2.77 -11.55 -7.18
C TYR A 39 -2.93 -12.29 -5.86
N PHE A 40 -4.00 -13.07 -5.65
CA PHE A 40 -4.10 -13.98 -4.49
C PHE A 40 -2.93 -14.96 -4.46
N GLY A 41 -2.65 -15.63 -5.60
CA GLY A 41 -1.54 -16.59 -5.68
C GLY A 41 -0.18 -15.94 -5.38
N ALA A 42 0.06 -14.76 -5.95
CA ALA A 42 1.30 -14.01 -5.73
C ALA A 42 1.44 -13.52 -4.27
N ALA A 43 0.35 -13.04 -3.66
CA ALA A 43 0.33 -12.61 -2.27
C ALA A 43 0.59 -13.78 -1.31
N ILE A 44 -0.01 -14.95 -1.57
CA ILE A 44 0.22 -16.17 -0.79
C ILE A 44 1.69 -16.60 -0.85
N ASP A 45 2.31 -16.65 -2.04
CA ASP A 45 3.72 -17.00 -2.19
C ASP A 45 4.65 -16.03 -1.43
N LEU A 46 4.36 -14.72 -1.48
CA LEU A 46 5.12 -13.73 -0.71
C LEU A 46 4.91 -13.87 0.79
N ALA A 47 3.68 -14.15 1.24
CA ALA A 47 3.35 -14.35 2.63
C ALA A 47 4.10 -15.56 3.22
N TYR A 48 4.14 -16.69 2.50
CA TYR A 48 4.99 -17.85 2.86
C TYR A 48 6.47 -17.46 2.95
N LYS A 49 6.99 -16.75 1.96
CA LYS A 49 8.38 -16.26 1.91
C LYS A 49 8.75 -15.30 3.03
N LEU A 50 7.76 -14.63 3.62
CA LEU A 50 7.91 -13.74 4.77
C LEU A 50 7.65 -14.45 6.11
N ASN A 51 7.21 -15.71 6.10
CA ASN A 51 6.70 -16.46 7.25
C ASN A 51 5.50 -15.74 7.90
N ILE A 52 4.52 -15.38 7.08
CA ILE A 52 3.26 -14.69 7.46
C ILE A 52 2.09 -15.52 6.92
N GLU A 53 1.99 -16.76 7.38
CA GLU A 53 1.05 -17.74 6.82
C GLU A 53 -0.39 -17.45 7.26
N GLU A 54 -0.56 -16.80 8.43
CA GLU A 54 -1.87 -16.45 8.96
C GLU A 54 -2.53 -15.33 8.13
N GLY A 55 -3.69 -15.64 7.55
CA GLY A 55 -4.40 -14.79 6.60
C GLY A 55 -4.15 -15.13 5.13
N TYR A 56 -3.09 -15.87 4.80
CA TYR A 56 -2.74 -16.31 3.44
C TYR A 56 -2.54 -17.82 3.39
N GLU A 57 -3.44 -18.56 4.03
CA GLU A 57 -3.41 -20.02 4.01
C GLU A 57 -3.69 -20.56 2.60
N SER A 58 -3.17 -21.75 2.28
CA SER A 58 -3.29 -22.34 0.93
C SER A 58 -4.74 -22.47 0.44
N GLU A 59 -5.68 -22.72 1.36
CA GLU A 59 -7.11 -22.83 1.09
C GLU A 59 -7.75 -21.51 0.65
N LEU A 60 -7.06 -20.38 0.83
CA LEU A 60 -7.53 -19.07 0.37
C LEU A 60 -7.59 -19.02 -1.16
N LEU A 61 -6.62 -19.62 -1.85
CA LEU A 61 -6.59 -19.66 -3.30
C LEU A 61 -7.73 -20.51 -3.87
N ASP A 62 -7.99 -21.68 -3.27
CA ASP A 62 -9.11 -22.54 -3.65
C ASP A 62 -10.45 -21.80 -3.48
N LYS A 63 -10.63 -21.09 -2.35
CA LYS A 63 -11.83 -20.27 -2.13
C LYS A 63 -11.96 -19.14 -3.14
N ALA A 64 -10.85 -18.53 -3.56
CA ALA A 64 -10.88 -17.51 -4.61
C ALA A 64 -11.32 -18.10 -5.95
N TYR A 65 -10.79 -19.26 -6.35
CA TYR A 65 -11.23 -19.96 -7.57
C TYR A 65 -12.71 -20.36 -7.51
N ASP A 66 -13.17 -20.92 -6.39
CA ASP A 66 -14.56 -21.34 -6.20
C ASP A 66 -15.56 -20.15 -6.29
N ASN A 67 -15.08 -18.93 -6.06
CA ASN A 67 -15.89 -17.71 -6.06
C ASN A 67 -15.45 -16.72 -7.14
N ILE A 68 -14.75 -17.17 -8.19
CA ILE A 68 -14.18 -16.29 -9.21
C ILE A 68 -15.24 -15.43 -9.90
N ASP A 69 -16.45 -15.97 -10.11
CA ASP A 69 -17.57 -15.24 -10.71
C ASP A 69 -18.35 -14.34 -9.72
N ASN A 70 -17.89 -14.20 -8.47
CA ASN A 70 -18.56 -13.46 -7.41
C ASN A 70 -17.61 -12.42 -6.77
N ASN A 71 -17.53 -11.24 -7.39
CA ASN A 71 -16.61 -10.17 -7.01
C ASN A 71 -16.84 -9.63 -5.60
N ASP A 72 -18.08 -9.54 -5.13
CA ASP A 72 -18.39 -9.18 -3.74
C ASP A 72 -17.77 -10.17 -2.75
N THR A 73 -17.75 -11.46 -3.10
CA THR A 73 -17.17 -12.50 -2.27
C THR A 73 -15.65 -12.47 -2.36
N LEU A 74 -15.07 -12.30 -3.56
CA LEU A 74 -13.62 -12.11 -3.71
C LEU A 74 -13.11 -10.91 -2.91
N SER A 75 -13.80 -9.77 -2.99
CA SER A 75 -13.47 -8.55 -2.24
C SER A 75 -13.48 -8.79 -0.73
N LYS A 76 -14.47 -9.53 -0.22
CA LYS A 76 -14.51 -9.95 1.20
C LYS A 76 -13.37 -10.89 1.56
N ILE A 77 -13.04 -11.85 0.70
CA ILE A 77 -11.92 -12.78 0.92
C ILE A 77 -10.61 -12.00 1.00
N ALA A 78 -10.35 -11.10 0.04
CA ALA A 78 -9.15 -10.26 -0.01
C ALA A 78 -9.03 -9.36 1.22
N SER A 79 -10.11 -8.66 1.57
CA SER A 79 -10.15 -7.76 2.74
C SER A 79 -9.88 -8.53 4.04
N ASN A 80 -10.46 -9.72 4.19
CA ASN A 80 -10.25 -10.57 5.37
C ASN A 80 -8.81 -11.08 5.45
N ALA A 81 -8.22 -11.51 4.34
CA ALA A 81 -6.83 -11.95 4.27
C ALA A 81 -5.89 -10.83 4.72
N TYR A 82 -6.01 -9.64 4.11
CA TYR A 82 -5.21 -8.47 4.46
C TYR A 82 -5.36 -8.09 5.94
N HIS A 83 -6.60 -7.99 6.45
CA HIS A 83 -6.82 -7.60 7.84
C HIS A 83 -6.27 -8.61 8.85
N ARG A 84 -6.41 -9.92 8.56
CA ARG A 84 -5.82 -10.98 9.40
C ARG A 84 -4.31 -10.89 9.44
N THR A 85 -3.67 -10.75 8.27
CA THR A 85 -2.23 -10.57 8.16
C THR A 85 -1.73 -9.36 8.95
N CYS A 86 -2.36 -8.19 8.79
CA CYS A 86 -2.00 -6.99 9.55
C CYS A 86 -2.13 -7.25 11.07
N THR A 87 -3.26 -7.80 11.50
CA THR A 87 -3.53 -8.11 12.92
C THR A 87 -2.49 -9.08 13.50
N THR A 88 -2.08 -10.11 12.75
CA THR A 88 -1.06 -11.07 13.19
C THR A 88 0.30 -10.42 13.33
N LEU A 89 0.69 -9.54 12.41
CA LEU A 89 1.97 -8.84 12.46
C LEU A 89 2.02 -7.83 13.61
N GLU A 90 0.92 -7.13 13.88
CA GLU A 90 0.79 -6.26 15.05
C GLU A 90 0.99 -7.04 16.35
N LYS A 91 0.31 -8.18 16.50
CA LYS A 91 0.39 -9.03 17.70
C LYS A 91 1.76 -9.66 17.91
N SER A 92 2.41 -10.08 16.82
CA SER A 92 3.73 -10.72 16.87
C SER A 92 4.88 -9.72 17.07
N LYS A 93 4.60 -8.42 17.16
CA LYS A 93 5.61 -7.34 17.24
C LYS A 93 6.69 -7.48 16.18
N ARG A 94 6.32 -7.91 14.97
CA ARG A 94 7.20 -7.81 13.80
C ARG A 94 7.20 -6.36 13.31
N GLU A 95 7.70 -5.49 14.19
CA GLU A 95 7.81 -4.02 14.06
C GLU A 95 8.58 -3.61 12.79
N ASN A 96 9.25 -4.56 12.14
CA ASN A 96 10.02 -4.36 10.94
C ASN A 96 9.33 -4.76 9.63
N VAL A 97 8.16 -5.40 9.63
CA VAL A 97 7.57 -5.94 8.38
C VAL A 97 6.25 -5.27 8.04
N LEU A 98 5.34 -5.20 9.00
CA LEU A 98 4.03 -4.56 8.83
C LEU A 98 4.09 -3.14 8.23
N PRO A 99 4.98 -2.24 8.70
CA PRO A 99 5.03 -0.86 8.19
C PRO A 99 5.32 -0.80 6.69
N PHE A 100 6.11 -1.74 6.19
CA PHE A 100 6.46 -1.83 4.78
C PHE A 100 5.34 -2.42 3.93
N ILE A 101 4.55 -3.35 4.47
CA ILE A 101 3.30 -3.82 3.84
C ILE A 101 2.31 -2.65 3.72
N VAL A 102 2.10 -1.90 4.81
CA VAL A 102 1.19 -0.74 4.80
C VAL A 102 1.69 0.34 3.84
N LEU A 103 3.00 0.60 3.79
CA LEU A 103 3.60 1.53 2.84
C LEU A 103 3.34 1.10 1.39
N GLY A 104 3.62 -0.17 1.05
CA GLY A 104 3.40 -0.70 -0.29
C GLY A 104 1.94 -0.62 -0.70
N SER A 105 1.03 -1.01 0.20
CA SER A 105 -0.41 -0.94 -0.04
C SER A 105 -0.89 0.50 -0.25
N TRP A 106 -0.45 1.43 0.60
CA TRP A 106 -0.84 2.83 0.45
C TRP A 106 -0.30 3.45 -0.84
N VAL A 107 0.98 3.25 -1.17
CA VAL A 107 1.56 3.81 -2.40
C VAL A 107 0.85 3.27 -3.64
N GLU A 108 0.54 1.97 -3.70
CA GLU A 108 -0.18 1.41 -4.84
C GLU A 108 -1.61 1.92 -4.94
N SER A 109 -2.35 1.98 -3.82
CA SER A 109 -3.72 2.51 -3.80
C SER A 109 -3.77 3.96 -4.27
N VAL A 110 -2.82 4.79 -3.81
CA VAL A 110 -2.73 6.20 -4.25
C VAL A 110 -2.28 6.27 -5.70
N TYR A 111 -1.35 5.43 -6.16
CA TYR A 111 -0.95 5.36 -7.56
C TYR A 111 -2.14 5.03 -8.47
N ILE A 112 -2.93 4.02 -8.15
CA ILE A 112 -4.17 3.67 -8.85
C ILE A 112 -5.12 4.87 -8.88
N LEU A 113 -5.31 5.54 -7.74
CA LEU A 113 -6.13 6.75 -7.65
C LEU A 113 -5.62 7.87 -8.56
N THR A 114 -4.30 8.10 -8.64
CA THR A 114 -3.71 9.10 -9.55
C THR A 114 -3.95 8.78 -11.02
N HIS A 115 -4.04 7.50 -11.39
CA HIS A 115 -4.38 7.09 -12.76
C HIS A 115 -5.84 7.36 -13.07
N SER A 116 -6.72 7.20 -12.07
CA SER A 116 -8.14 7.56 -12.18
C SER A 116 -8.36 9.07 -12.31
N CYS A 117 -7.41 9.92 -11.89
CA CYS A 117 -7.47 11.37 -12.16
C CYS A 117 -7.25 11.71 -13.64
N ILE A 118 -6.60 10.84 -14.42
CA ILE A 118 -6.28 11.13 -15.83
C ILE A 118 -7.58 11.14 -16.64
N GLY A 119 -8.03 12.33 -17.02
CA GLY A 119 -9.28 12.52 -17.76
C GLY A 119 -10.53 12.65 -16.90
N SER A 120 -10.41 12.64 -15.57
CA SER A 120 -11.51 12.97 -14.67
C SER A 120 -11.77 14.47 -14.64
N ARG A 121 -13.00 14.83 -14.29
CA ARG A 121 -13.39 16.22 -14.08
C ARG A 121 -13.39 16.57 -12.59
N PRO A 122 -13.20 17.83 -12.20
CA PRO A 122 -13.23 18.24 -10.79
C PRO A 122 -14.50 17.79 -10.05
N GLU A 123 -15.65 17.81 -10.71
CA GLU A 123 -16.94 17.37 -10.14
C GLU A 123 -17.02 15.86 -9.81
N ASP A 124 -16.09 15.04 -10.30
CA ASP A 124 -16.07 13.60 -10.01
C ASP A 124 -15.53 13.30 -8.59
N GLY A 125 -15.01 14.32 -7.88
CA GLY A 125 -14.51 14.21 -6.50
C GLY A 125 -13.19 13.45 -6.36
N ILE A 126 -12.62 12.95 -7.46
CA ILE A 126 -11.38 12.13 -7.44
C ILE A 126 -10.18 12.95 -6.92
N TYR A 127 -10.10 14.24 -7.25
CA TYR A 127 -9.03 15.11 -6.75
C TYR A 127 -9.16 15.38 -5.24
N ASP A 128 -10.39 15.47 -4.73
CA ASP A 128 -10.64 15.61 -3.29
C ASP A 128 -10.29 14.32 -2.54
N GLU A 129 -10.60 13.15 -3.14
CA GLU A 129 -10.18 11.86 -2.61
C GLU A 129 -8.65 11.74 -2.59
N LEU A 130 -7.97 12.15 -3.65
CA LEU A 130 -6.50 12.16 -3.69
C LEU A 130 -5.88 13.12 -2.67
N TYR A 131 -6.52 14.27 -2.43
CA TYR A 131 -6.14 15.19 -1.38
C TYR A 131 -6.37 14.60 0.02
N SER A 132 -7.46 13.85 0.23
CA SER A 132 -7.80 13.19 1.49
C SER A 132 -6.69 12.25 2.00
N GLN A 133 -5.94 11.65 1.06
CA GLN A 133 -4.85 10.72 1.34
C GLN A 133 -3.68 11.35 2.13
N LYS A 134 -3.59 12.68 2.17
CA LYS A 134 -2.66 13.42 3.04
C LYS A 134 -2.72 12.94 4.50
N LYS A 135 -3.93 12.68 5.02
CA LYS A 135 -4.09 12.25 6.42
C LYS A 135 -3.53 10.84 6.65
N HIS A 136 -3.66 9.95 5.67
CA HIS A 136 -3.07 8.61 5.73
C HIS A 136 -1.54 8.67 5.63
N LEU A 137 -1.01 9.55 4.78
CA LEU A 137 0.42 9.84 4.70
C LEU A 137 0.99 10.33 6.04
N GLU A 138 0.29 11.22 6.73
CA GLU A 138 0.71 11.68 8.07
C GLU A 138 0.80 10.52 9.07
N GLY A 139 -0.19 9.62 9.06
CA GLY A 139 -0.16 8.40 9.87
C GLY A 139 1.03 7.49 9.53
N LEU A 140 1.36 7.32 8.25
CA LEU A 140 2.54 6.58 7.80
C LEU A 140 3.84 7.24 8.27
N ILE A 141 3.95 8.58 8.19
CA ILE A 141 5.11 9.32 8.67
C ILE A 141 5.30 9.11 10.17
N THR A 142 4.23 9.20 10.96
CA THR A 142 4.26 8.88 12.40
C THR A 142 4.74 7.46 12.62
N TYR A 143 4.15 6.48 11.91
CA TYR A 143 4.50 5.09 12.08
C TYR A 143 5.99 4.80 11.77
N PHE A 144 6.49 5.31 10.65
CA PHE A 144 7.91 5.20 10.28
C PHE A 144 8.84 5.95 11.23
N SER A 145 8.40 7.07 11.81
CA SER A 145 9.15 7.81 12.83
C SER A 145 9.27 7.01 14.13
N ASP A 146 8.19 6.36 14.57
CA ASP A 146 8.19 5.52 15.77
C ASP A 146 9.16 4.34 15.61
N ILE A 147 9.17 3.70 14.43
CA ILE A 147 10.10 2.61 14.10
C ILE A 147 11.54 3.11 14.04
N LEU A 148 11.79 4.30 13.48
CA LEU A 148 13.13 4.88 13.44
C LEU A 148 13.70 5.10 14.85
N ASN A 149 12.83 5.50 15.79
CA ASN A 149 13.17 5.76 17.18
C ASN A 149 13.22 4.50 18.06
N SER A 150 12.66 3.37 17.60
CA SER A 150 12.74 2.09 18.31
C SER A 150 14.19 1.61 18.46
N GLU A 151 14.57 1.19 19.67
CA GLU A 151 15.90 0.64 19.97
C GLU A 151 16.17 -0.68 19.21
N ASN A 152 15.10 -1.39 18.82
CA ASN A 152 15.18 -2.67 18.12
C ASN A 152 15.33 -2.53 16.59
N ASN A 153 15.27 -1.31 16.05
CA ASN A 153 15.36 -1.10 14.61
C ASN A 153 16.82 -1.20 14.14
N THR A 154 17.14 -2.34 13.51
CA THR A 154 18.45 -2.59 12.90
C THR A 154 18.62 -1.91 11.53
N GLU A 155 17.57 -1.28 10.99
CA GLU A 155 17.49 -0.78 9.62
C GLU A 155 17.16 0.72 9.55
N LYS A 156 17.77 1.47 10.47
CA LYS A 156 17.58 2.92 10.59
C LYS A 156 17.78 3.67 9.27
N GLU A 157 18.75 3.27 8.44
CA GLU A 157 19.01 3.96 7.16
C GLU A 157 17.90 3.75 6.12
N GLU A 158 17.36 2.54 5.99
CA GLU A 158 16.26 2.26 5.05
C GLU A 158 14.98 2.96 5.51
N VAL A 159 14.64 2.84 6.79
CA VAL A 159 13.49 3.52 7.40
C VAL A 159 13.62 5.04 7.26
N LYS A 160 14.81 5.60 7.50
CA LYS A 160 15.10 7.02 7.32
C LYS A 160 14.97 7.45 5.86
N SER A 161 15.44 6.64 4.91
CA SER A 161 15.30 6.93 3.49
C SER A 161 13.83 7.00 3.06
N LYS A 162 13.01 6.02 3.47
CA LYS A 162 11.56 6.02 3.18
C LYS A 162 10.87 7.21 3.86
N LEU A 163 11.19 7.47 5.13
CA LEU A 163 10.64 8.61 5.88
C LEU A 163 10.94 9.95 5.20
N GLN A 164 12.16 10.16 4.69
CA GLN A 164 12.50 11.38 3.95
C GLN A 164 11.66 11.57 2.69
N LYS A 165 11.39 10.50 1.94
CA LYS A 165 10.54 10.56 0.74
C LYS A 165 9.08 10.84 1.10
N LEU A 166 8.57 10.21 2.15
CA LEU A 166 7.23 10.49 2.67
C LEU A 166 7.09 11.93 3.15
N GLN A 167 8.10 12.46 3.85
CA GLN A 167 8.11 13.84 4.31
C GLN A 167 8.10 14.83 3.14
N LYS A 168 8.92 14.59 2.11
CA LYS A 168 8.91 15.38 0.88
C LYS A 168 7.54 15.39 0.21
N LEU A 169 6.88 14.23 0.16
CA LEU A 169 5.52 14.14 -0.39
C LEU A 169 4.51 14.94 0.45
N LYS A 170 4.62 14.89 1.79
CA LYS A 170 3.78 15.68 2.68
C LYS A 170 3.99 17.17 2.44
N ASP A 171 5.22 17.62 2.25
CA ASP A 171 5.54 19.02 1.97
C ASP A 171 4.87 19.49 0.68
N GLU A 172 4.74 18.64 -0.36
CA GLU A 172 3.96 18.99 -1.56
C GLU A 172 2.46 19.03 -1.28
N TYR A 173 1.92 18.09 -0.51
CA TYR A 173 0.52 18.14 -0.06
C TYR A 173 0.20 19.39 0.79
N ASP A 174 1.17 19.90 1.56
CA ASP A 174 1.01 21.09 2.39
C ASP A 174 0.93 22.40 1.58
N LYS A 175 1.46 22.42 0.35
CA LYS A 175 1.38 23.58 -0.55
C LYS A 175 0.01 23.74 -1.23
N ILE A 176 -0.83 22.71 -1.14
CA ILE A 176 -2.14 22.71 -1.79
C ILE A 176 -3.10 23.53 -0.93
N GLU A 177 -3.34 24.77 -1.34
CA GLU A 177 -4.40 25.60 -0.78
C GLU A 177 -5.75 25.26 -1.44
N LEU A 178 -6.73 24.89 -0.60
CA LEU A 178 -8.12 24.74 -1.02
C LEU A 178 -8.62 26.12 -1.50
N SER A 179 -9.03 26.22 -2.78
CA SER A 179 -9.64 27.45 -3.30
C SER A 179 -11.09 27.56 -2.84
N ASP A 180 -11.62 28.79 -2.87
CA ASP A 180 -13.04 29.10 -2.59
C ASP A 180 -14.04 28.36 -3.50
N SER A 181 -13.57 27.67 -4.55
CA SER A 181 -14.37 26.90 -5.51
C SER A 181 -14.83 25.52 -5.01
N GLU A 182 -14.56 25.16 -3.75
CA GLU A 182 -14.85 23.85 -3.10
C GLU A 182 -14.34 22.60 -3.85
N THR A 183 -13.58 22.78 -4.95
CA THR A 183 -13.10 21.72 -5.83
C THR A 183 -11.62 21.92 -6.14
N LEU A 184 -10.83 20.85 -6.00
CA LEU A 184 -9.40 20.85 -6.31
C LEU A 184 -9.14 20.75 -7.82
N ASP A 185 -8.20 21.55 -8.32
CA ASP A 185 -7.70 21.47 -9.71
C ASP A 185 -6.52 20.49 -9.81
N ALA A 186 -6.45 19.74 -10.91
CA ALA A 186 -5.41 18.78 -11.25
C ALA A 186 -4.00 19.38 -11.21
N GLU A 187 -3.84 20.63 -11.66
CA GLU A 187 -2.53 21.31 -11.65
C GLU A 187 -1.97 21.47 -10.22
N LYS A 188 -2.83 21.57 -9.20
CA LYS A 188 -2.39 21.65 -7.80
C LYS A 188 -1.81 20.33 -7.28
N LEU A 189 -2.19 19.19 -7.87
CA LEU A 189 -1.76 17.86 -7.44
C LEU A 189 -0.65 17.25 -8.32
N LYS A 190 -0.20 17.96 -9.35
CA LYS A 190 0.75 17.43 -10.33
C LYS A 190 2.05 16.93 -9.70
N GLU A 191 2.64 17.71 -8.80
CA GLU A 191 3.87 17.30 -8.09
C GLU A 191 3.63 16.11 -7.16
N VAL A 192 2.47 16.06 -6.48
CA VAL A 192 2.06 14.92 -5.66
C VAL A 192 1.98 13.65 -6.52
N ILE A 193 1.34 13.72 -7.69
CA ILE A 193 1.22 12.58 -8.62
C ILE A 193 2.60 12.10 -9.06
N VAL A 194 3.50 13.01 -9.45
CA VAL A 194 4.87 12.67 -9.86
C VAL A 194 5.64 11.99 -8.72
N LEU A 195 5.53 12.49 -7.49
CA LEU A 195 6.22 11.89 -6.34
C LEU A 195 5.66 10.51 -5.97
N ILE A 196 4.34 10.29 -6.09
CA ILE A 196 3.74 8.95 -5.92
C ILE A 196 4.29 7.98 -6.98
N GLN A 197 4.38 8.39 -8.25
CA GLN A 197 4.95 7.55 -9.31
C GLN A 197 6.41 7.19 -9.05
N GLN A 198 7.21 8.16 -8.57
CA GLN A 198 8.60 7.91 -8.18
C GLN A 198 8.68 6.96 -6.98
N LEU A 199 7.88 7.19 -5.95
CA LEU A 199 7.80 6.32 -4.77
C LEU A 199 7.45 4.88 -5.15
N ARG A 200 6.47 4.68 -6.03
CA ARG A 200 6.11 3.35 -6.52
C ARG A 200 7.26 2.69 -7.27
N THR A 201 7.93 3.43 -8.16
CA THR A 201 9.09 2.92 -8.92
C THR A 201 10.23 2.49 -7.99
N ASP A 202 10.39 3.16 -6.85
CA ASP A 202 11.40 2.81 -5.85
C ASP A 202 11.01 1.61 -4.95
N LEU A 203 9.76 1.14 -5.01
CA LEU A 203 9.27 0.00 -4.24
C LEU A 203 9.32 -1.33 -5.02
N ILE A 204 9.30 -1.25 -6.36
CA ILE A 204 9.16 -2.40 -7.27
C ILE A 204 10.48 -2.70 -7.97
#